data_AF-A0A366E1R5-F1
#
_entry.id   AF-A0A366E1R5-F1
#
_cell.length_a   1.000
_cell.length_b   1.000
_cell.length_c   1.000
_cell.angle_alpha   90.00
_cell.angle_beta   90.00
_cell.angle_gamma   90.00
#
_symmetry.space_group_name_H-M   'P 1'
#
loop_
_entity.id
_entity.type
_entity.pdbx_description
1 polymer ?
#
loop_
_entity_poly.entity_id
_entity_poly.type
_entity_poly.pdbx_seq_one_letter_code
_entity_poly.pdbx_strand_id
1 'polypeptide(L)' 'MTKDNSTEPLTEDEDVKFLAENSDISPLQALELIKKYGRDREVLLKEALKFKAEG' A
#
# COMPACT_ATOMS: atom_id res chain seq x y z
N MET A 1 -11.19 11.64 22.52
CA MET A 1 -9.95 11.02 22.01
C MET A 1 -10.23 10.45 20.65
N THR A 2 -9.62 10.99 19.58
CA THR A 2 -9.05 10.25 18.44
C THR A 2 -8.19 11.27 17.71
N LYS A 3 -6.87 11.13 17.83
CA LYS A 3 -5.92 11.90 17.03
C LYS A 3 -5.57 10.99 15.87
N ASP A 4 -6.26 11.17 14.76
CA ASP A 4 -6.01 10.46 13.49
C ASP A 4 -4.75 11.10 12.86
N ASN A 5 -3.62 10.99 13.55
CA ASN A 5 -2.32 11.47 13.14
C ASN A 5 -1.41 10.27 12.86
N SER A 6 -1.76 9.41 11.91
CA SER A 6 -0.76 8.53 11.27
C SER A 6 -0.30 9.21 9.99
N THR A 7 0.43 10.31 10.14
CA THR A 7 1.41 10.79 9.15
C THR A 7 2.73 10.05 9.39
N GLU A 8 2.67 8.71 9.52
CA GLU A 8 3.86 7.91 9.30
C GLU A 8 4.26 8.15 7.84
N PRO A 9 5.50 8.59 7.57
CA PRO A 9 5.98 8.73 6.21
C PRO A 9 5.71 7.42 5.47
N LEU A 10 5.17 7.51 4.26
CA LEU A 10 4.88 6.33 3.41
C LEU A 10 6.11 5.42 3.22
N THR A 11 7.30 5.98 3.45
CA THR A 11 8.60 5.31 3.40
C THR A 11 8.97 4.55 4.68
N GLU A 12 8.27 4.74 5.79
CA GLU A 12 8.48 4.02 7.06
C GLU A 12 7.55 2.81 7.23
N ASP A 13 6.43 2.75 6.50
CA ASP A 13 5.52 1.60 6.54
C ASP A 13 6.12 0.43 5.72
N GLU A 14 6.44 -0.67 6.41
CA GLU A 14 7.06 -1.85 5.80
C GLU A 14 6.17 -2.50 4.73
N ASP A 15 4.85 -2.46 4.88
CA ASP A 15 3.93 -3.04 3.90
C ASP A 15 3.87 -2.16 2.64
N VAL A 16 3.96 -0.83 2.79
CA VAL A 16 4.05 0.11 1.66
C VAL A 16 5.33 -0.13 0.86
N LYS A 17 6.48 -0.22 1.53
CA LYS A 17 7.77 -0.54 0.90
C LYS A 17 7.73 -1.88 0.19
N PHE A 18 7.26 -2.91 0.88
CA PHE A 18 7.14 -4.25 0.33
C PHE A 18 6.32 -4.26 -0.97
N LEU A 19 5.17 -3.59 -1.00
CA LEU A 19 4.35 -3.51 -2.20
C LEU A 19 5.02 -2.71 -3.32
N ALA A 20 5.64 -1.58 -3.01
CA ALA A 20 6.33 -0.77 -4.01
C ALA A 20 7.49 -1.54 -4.65
N GLU A 21 8.26 -2.28 -3.85
CA GLU A 21 9.39 -3.09 -4.33
C GLU A 21 8.97 -4.37 -5.06
N ASN A 22 7.84 -4.99 -4.69
CA ASN A 22 7.43 -6.28 -5.27
C ASN A 22 6.35 -6.17 -6.35
N SER A 23 5.62 -5.06 -6.44
CA SER A 23 4.48 -4.91 -7.35
C SER A 23 4.63 -3.76 -8.35
N ASP A 24 5.78 -3.09 -8.39
CA ASP A 24 6.10 -2.05 -9.39
C ASP A 24 5.11 -0.87 -9.36
N ILE A 25 4.48 -0.64 -8.20
CA ILE A 25 3.55 0.47 -7.95
C ILE A 25 4.20 1.56 -7.09
N SER A 26 3.67 2.78 -7.15
CA SER A 26 4.20 3.87 -6.31
C SER A 26 3.85 3.65 -4.82
N PRO A 27 4.67 4.12 -3.85
CA PRO A 27 4.35 4.07 -2.42
C PRO A 27 2.98 4.67 -2.07
N LEU A 28 2.55 5.70 -2.83
CA LEU A 28 1.22 6.28 -2.70
C LEU A 28 0.11 5.28 -3.05
N GLN A 29 0.25 4.54 -4.15
CA GLN A 29 -0.71 3.52 -4.59
C GLN A 29 -0.74 2.34 -3.61
N ALA A 30 0.43 1.93 -3.10
CA ALA A 30 0.52 0.89 -2.09
C ALA A 30 -0.22 1.29 -0.80
N LEU A 31 -0.10 2.56 -0.38
CA LEU A 31 -0.89 3.08 0.75
C LEU A 31 -2.39 3.05 0.47
N GLU A 32 -2.83 3.43 -0.73
CA GLU A 32 -4.25 3.38 -1.09
C GLU A 32 -4.79 1.96 -1.04
N LEU A 33 -4.01 0.97 -1.50
CA LEU A 33 -4.36 -0.44 -1.39
C LEU A 33 -4.45 -0.88 0.08
N ILE A 34 -3.49 -0.49 0.93
CA ILE A 34 -3.51 -0.81 2.36
C ILE A 34 -4.72 -0.18 3.07
N LYS A 35 -5.05 1.05 2.73
CA LYS A 35 -6.25 1.73 3.27
C LYS A 35 -7.54 1.06 2.83
N LYS A 36 -7.59 0.53 1.60
CA LYS A 36 -8.78 -0.06 1.00
C LYS A 36 -9.00 -1.53 1.40
N TYR A 37 -7.94 -2.31 1.48
CA TYR A 37 -8.00 -3.76 1.69
C TYR A 37 -7.42 -4.20 3.05
N GLY A 38 -6.80 -3.31 3.81
CA GLY A 38 -6.11 -3.63 5.06
C GLY A 38 -4.66 -4.07 4.83
N ARG A 39 -4.02 -4.61 5.88
CA ARG A 39 -2.61 -5.07 5.86
C ARG A 39 -2.48 -6.55 5.54
N ASP A 40 -3.18 -7.01 4.50
CA ASP A 40 -3.16 -8.40 4.08
C ASP A 40 -2.26 -8.59 2.84
N ARG A 41 -1.01 -8.98 3.06
CA ARG A 41 0.05 -8.92 2.03
C ARG A 41 -0.28 -9.69 0.75
N GLU A 42 -0.94 -10.84 0.86
CA GLU A 42 -1.33 -11.63 -0.32
C GLU A 42 -2.41 -10.92 -1.15
N VAL A 43 -3.38 -10.29 -0.49
CA VAL A 43 -4.44 -9.53 -1.14
C VAL A 43 -3.84 -8.28 -1.78
N LEU A 44 -2.98 -7.57 -1.05
CA LEU A 44 -2.34 -6.36 -1.52
C LEU A 44 -1.46 -6.61 -2.76
N LEU A 45 -0.70 -7.72 -2.80
CA LEU A 45 0.07 -8.12 -3.98
C LEU A 45 -0.84 -8.40 -5.20
N LYS A 46 -1.92 -9.16 -4.99
CA LYS A 46 -2.88 -9.47 -6.08
C LYS A 46 -3.53 -8.20 -6.62
N GLU A 47 -3.93 -7.29 -5.75
CA GLU A 47 -4.57 -6.04 -6.14
C GLU A 47 -3.57 -5.06 -6.76
N ALA A 48 -2.33 -4.99 -6.25
CA ALA A 48 -1.28 -4.19 -6.84
C ALA A 48 -0.94 -4.60 -8.29
N LEU A 49 -0.89 -5.91 -8.55
CA LEU A 49 -0.70 -6.45 -9.90
C LEU A 49 -1.86 -6.10 -10.84
N LYS A 50 -3.10 -6.10 -10.35
CA LYS A 50 -4.27 -5.65 -11.14
C LYS A 50 -4.24 -4.16 -11.40
N PHE A 51 -3.86 -3.37 -10.39
CA PHE A 51 -3.79 -1.90 -10.49
C PHE A 51 -2.84 -1.44 -11.59
N LYS A 52 -1.72 -2.16 -11.80
CA LYS A 52 -0.80 -1.94 -12.93
C LYS A 52 -1.43 -2.25 -14.29
N ALA A 53 -2.28 -3.28 -14.36
CA ALA A 53 -2.84 -3.77 -15.62
C ALA A 53 -4.01 -2.89 -16.15
N GLU A 54 -4.60 -2.05 -15.30
CA GLU A 54 -5.67 -1.13 -15.67
C GLU A 54 -5.17 0.30 -16.02
N GLY A 55 -3.85 0.53 -15.97
CA GLY A 55 -3.20 1.82 -16.29
C GLY A 55 -2.52 1.86 -17.65
#